data_AF-A0A2U2SM78-F1
#
_entry.id   AF-A0A2U2SM78-F1
#
_cell.length_a   1.000
_cell.length_b   1.000
_cell.length_c   1.000
_cell.angle_alpha   90.00
_cell.angle_beta   90.00
_cell.angle_gamma   90.00
#
_symmetry.space_group_name_H-M   'P 1'
#
loop_
_entity.id
_entity.type
_entity.pdbx_description
1 polymer ?
#
loop_
_entity_poly.entity_id
_entity_poly.type
_entity_poly.pdbx_seq_one_letter_code
_entity_poly.pdbx_strand_id
1 'polypeptide(L)'
;MGVFVQNWLHTIERYEQSAIQRDLRRIHNTIERELDTLSAIATDWSAWDDTYQFIQDLDPGYIQANLNSSTFTDLSLNLIAIVSSEGT
;
A
#
# COMPACT_ATOMS: atom_id res chain seq x y z
N MET A 1 -43.26 29.30 -3.24
CA MET A 1 -42.86 28.10 -2.46
C MET A 1 -42.14 27.04 -3.30
N GLY A 2 -42.57 26.66 -4.50
CA GLY A 2 -41.93 25.59 -5.30
C GLY A 2 -40.49 25.85 -5.76
N VAL A 3 -40.16 27.06 -6.21
CA VAL A 3 -38.82 27.40 -6.74
C VAL A 3 -37.72 27.32 -5.67
N PHE A 4 -38.03 27.68 -4.42
CA PHE A 4 -37.07 27.63 -3.31
C PHE A 4 -36.73 26.19 -2.91
N VAL A 5 -37.72 25.30 -2.87
CA VAL A 5 -37.51 23.87 -2.57
C VAL A 5 -36.70 23.21 -3.68
N GLN A 6 -37.00 23.53 -4.94
CA GLN A 6 -36.25 23.01 -6.09
C GLN A 6 -34.77 23.44 -6.03
N ASN A 7 -34.50 24.72 -5.77
CA ASN A 7 -33.12 25.23 -5.69
C ASN A 7 -32.35 24.61 -4.51
N TRP A 8 -33.03 24.42 -3.38
CA TRP A 8 -32.44 23.79 -2.20
C TRP A 8 -32.08 22.32 -2.45
N LEU A 9 -32.96 21.55 -3.11
CA LEU A 9 -32.69 20.15 -3.47
C LEU A 9 -31.47 20.02 -4.40
N HIS A 10 -31.41 20.81 -5.46
CA HIS A 10 -30.25 20.81 -6.38
C HIS A 10 -28.95 21.21 -5.67
N THR A 11 -29.04 22.10 -4.67
CA THR A 11 -27.88 22.49 -3.88
C THR A 11 -27.38 21.31 -3.04
N ILE A 12 -28.27 20.58 -2.38
CA ILE A 12 -27.91 19.39 -1.60
C ILE A 12 -27.28 18.31 -2.48
N GLU A 13 -27.90 17.99 -3.62
CA GLU A 13 -27.38 16.98 -4.55
C GLU A 13 -25.96 17.32 -5.01
N ARG A 14 -25.70 18.59 -5.33
CA ARG A 14 -24.34 19.04 -5.68
C ARG A 14 -23.35 18.92 -4.53
N TYR A 15 -23.76 19.23 -3.31
CA TYR A 15 -22.92 19.08 -2.13
C TYR A 15 -22.58 17.62 -1.85
N GLU A 16 -23.58 16.74 -1.96
CA GLU A 16 -23.44 15.29 -1.77
C GLU A 16 -22.53 14.68 -2.83
N GLN A 17 -22.74 14.99 -4.11
CA GLN A 17 -21.84 14.54 -5.19
C GLN A 17 -20.41 15.03 -4.97
N SER A 18 -20.24 16.28 -4.55
CA SER A 18 -18.91 16.84 -4.26
C SER A 18 -18.25 16.16 -3.07
N ALA A 19 -19.02 15.77 -2.05
CA ALA A 19 -18.52 15.04 -0.89
C ALA A 19 -18.07 13.63 -1.29
N ILE A 20 -18.90 12.88 -2.01
CA ILE A 20 -18.57 11.56 -2.54
C ILE A 20 -17.29 11.60 -3.39
N GLN A 21 -17.19 12.58 -4.29
CA GLN A 21 -16.02 12.77 -5.13
C GLN A 21 -14.75 13.09 -4.33
N ARG A 22 -14.85 13.86 -3.24
CA ARG A 22 -13.71 14.12 -2.34
C ARG A 22 -13.28 12.86 -1.60
N ASP A 23 -14.24 12.09 -1.10
CA ASP A 23 -13.96 10.86 -0.35
C ASP A 23 -13.32 9.80 -1.24
N LEU A 24 -13.81 9.63 -2.47
CA LEU A 24 -13.19 8.76 -3.46
C LEU A 24 -11.75 9.17 -3.78
N ARG A 25 -11.50 10.47 -4.00
CA ARG A 25 -10.12 10.97 -4.20
C ARG A 25 -9.23 10.70 -2.99
N ARG A 26 -9.75 10.83 -1.77
CA ARG A 26 -8.99 10.55 -0.55
C ARG A 26 -8.62 9.07 -0.45
N ILE A 27 -9.55 8.17 -0.78
CA ILE A 27 -9.31 6.72 -0.80
C ILE A 27 -8.25 6.39 -1.85
N HIS A 28 -8.44 6.88 -3.09
CA HIS A 28 -7.48 6.69 -4.18
C HIS A 28 -6.07 7.14 -3.79
N ASN A 29 -5.94 8.37 -3.29
CA ASN A 29 -4.64 8.90 -2.87
C ASN A 29 -4.04 8.15 -1.66
N THR A 30 -4.83 7.41 -0.89
CA THR A 30 -4.31 6.58 0.19
C THR A 30 -3.78 5.27 -0.35
N ILE A 31 -4.48 4.65 -1.30
CA ILE A 31 -4.02 3.44 -1.98
C ILE A 31 -2.73 3.71 -2.75
N GLU A 32 -2.65 4.80 -3.51
CA GLU A 32 -1.45 5.18 -4.26
C GLU A 32 -0.22 5.37 -3.34
N ARG A 33 -0.40 6.06 -2.21
CA ARG A 33 0.69 6.24 -1.23
C ARG A 33 1.16 4.94 -0.60
N GLU A 34 0.24 4.00 -0.40
CA GLU A 34 0.59 2.67 0.10
C GLU A 34 1.39 1.89 -0.94
N LEU A 35 0.98 1.93 -2.21
CA LEU A 35 1.71 1.31 -3.32
C LEU A 35 3.13 1.89 -3.47
N ASP A 36 3.27 3.21 -3.38
CA ASP A 36 4.58 3.87 -3.42
C ASP A 36 5.47 3.43 -2.26
N THR A 37 4.90 3.27 -1.07
CA THR A 37 5.61 2.80 0.13
C THR A 37 6.07 1.36 -0.03
N LEU A 38 5.18 0.46 -0.48
CA LEU A 38 5.51 -0.93 -0.78
C LEU A 38 6.60 -1.04 -1.85
N SER A 39 6.54 -0.20 -2.90
CA SER A 39 7.55 -0.16 -3.96
C SER A 39 8.93 0.29 -3.45
N ALA A 40 8.96 1.30 -2.58
CA ALA A 40 10.19 1.77 -1.95
C ALA A 40 10.82 0.69 -1.06
N ILE A 41 10.00 0.02 -0.21
CA ILE A 41 10.46 -1.08 0.64
C ILE A 41 11.00 -2.23 -0.21
N ALA A 42 10.27 -2.65 -1.24
CA ALA A 42 10.69 -3.73 -2.14
C ALA A 42 12.01 -3.40 -2.84
N THR A 43 12.18 -2.15 -3.28
CA THR A 43 13.42 -1.69 -3.92
C THR A 43 14.61 -1.77 -2.97
N ASP A 44 14.46 -1.26 -1.74
CA ASP A 44 15.52 -1.28 -0.73
C ASP A 44 15.94 -2.72 -0.37
N TRP A 45 14.95 -3.59 -0.14
CA TRP A 45 15.18 -5.01 0.17
C TRP A 45 15.79 -5.81 -0.99
N SER A 46 15.48 -5.45 -2.23
CA SER A 46 16.03 -6.11 -3.42
C SER A 46 17.50 -5.77 -3.68
N ALA A 47 17.99 -4.64 -3.15
CA ALA A 47 19.35 -4.17 -3.34
C ALA A 47 20.34 -4.73 -2.31
N TRP A 48 19.87 -5.42 -1.28
CA TRP A 48 20.74 -5.99 -0.25
C TRP A 48 21.39 -7.28 -0.77
N ASP A 49 22.73 -7.31 -0.76
CA ASP A 49 23.54 -8.47 -1.19
C ASP A 49 23.14 -9.76 -0.43
N ASP A 50 22.72 -9.62 0.83
CA ASP A 50 22.29 -10.73 1.69
C ASP A 50 20.98 -11.39 1.18
N THR A 51 20.06 -10.64 0.58
CA THR A 51 18.83 -11.18 -0.03
C THR A 51 19.17 -12.03 -1.26
N TYR A 52 20.16 -11.60 -2.04
CA TYR A 52 20.64 -12.33 -3.21
C TYR A 52 21.39 -13.61 -2.83
N GLN A 53 22.21 -13.55 -1.77
CA GLN A 53 22.84 -14.75 -1.19
C GLN A 53 21.81 -15.72 -0.60
N PHE A 54 20.77 -15.22 0.07
CA PHE A 54 19.71 -16.08 0.60
C PHE A 54 18.97 -16.86 -0.50
N ILE A 55 18.72 -16.25 -1.66
CA ILE A 55 18.11 -16.95 -2.80
C ILE A 55 18.99 -18.11 -3.31
N GLN A 56 20.31 -18.04 -3.15
CA GLN A 56 21.24 -19.10 -3.56
C GLN A 56 21.46 -20.16 -2.48
N ASP A 57 21.69 -19.74 -1.24
CA ASP A 57 22.16 -20.60 -0.16
C ASP A 57 21.05 -21.07 0.79
N LEU A 58 19.87 -20.45 0.72
CA LEU A 58 18.71 -20.70 1.58
C LEU A 58 19.06 -20.70 3.07
N ASP A 59 19.99 -19.83 3.49
CA ASP A 59 20.49 -19.78 4.86
C ASP A 59 19.36 -19.47 5.86
N PRO A 60 19.03 -20.40 6.79
CA PRO A 60 18.04 -20.15 7.83
C PRO A 60 18.41 -18.98 8.75
N GLY A 61 19.70 -18.62 8.86
CA GLY A 61 20.18 -17.46 9.61
C GLY A 61 19.63 -16.14 9.08
N TYR A 62 19.47 -16.01 7.76
CA TYR A 62 18.89 -14.83 7.12
C TYR A 62 17.43 -14.61 7.57
N ILE A 63 16.64 -15.67 7.66
CA ILE A 63 15.23 -15.58 8.10
C ILE A 63 15.15 -15.06 9.54
N GLN A 64 16.01 -15.56 10.43
CA GLN A 64 16.03 -15.10 11.83
C GLN A 64 16.53 -13.66 11.98
N ALA A 65 17.53 -13.27 11.20
CA ALA A 65 18.11 -11.94 11.26
C ALA A 65 17.19 -10.87 10.65
N ASN A 66 16.59 -11.16 9.48
CA ASN A 66 15.90 -10.16 8.67
C ASN A 66 14.37 -10.31 8.65
N LEU A 67 13.81 -11.52 8.75
CA LEU A 67 12.36 -11.79 8.65
C LEU A 67 11.71 -12.12 10.00
N ASN A 68 12.12 -11.41 11.04
CA ASN A 68 11.54 -11.55 12.38
C ASN A 68 10.27 -10.69 12.56
N SER A 69 9.54 -10.89 13.67
CA SER A 69 8.28 -10.20 13.93
C SER A 69 8.39 -8.68 13.99
N SER A 70 9.53 -8.15 14.43
CA SER A 70 9.79 -6.70 14.43
C SER A 70 9.80 -6.15 13.01
N THR A 71 10.46 -6.81 12.05
CA THR A 71 10.47 -6.38 10.65
C THR A 71 9.08 -6.16 10.07
N PHE A 72 8.16 -7.11 10.28
CA PHE A 72 6.78 -6.99 9.81
C PHE A 72 6.02 -5.83 10.48
N THR A 73 6.30 -5.60 11.76
CA THR A 73 5.67 -4.51 12.53
C THR A 73 6.22 -3.15 12.08
N ASP A 74 7.53 -3.04 11.94
CA ASP A 74 8.23 -1.80 11.59
C ASP A 74 7.93 -1.38 10.15
N LEU A 75 7.86 -2.33 9.23
CA LEU A 75 7.51 -2.09 7.82
C LEU A 75 5.99 -2.08 7.57
N SER A 76 5.17 -2.36 8.59
CA SER A 76 3.71 -2.49 8.47
C SER A 76 3.28 -3.50 7.39
N LEU A 77 4.01 -4.61 7.27
CA LEU A 77 3.75 -5.65 6.28
C LEU A 77 3.03 -6.85 6.91
N ASN A 78 2.16 -7.50 6.13
CA ASN A 78 1.57 -8.78 6.51
C ASN A 78 2.26 -9.97 5.84
N LEU A 79 2.97 -9.73 4.73
CA LEU A 79 3.62 -10.77 3.94
C LEU A 79 4.85 -10.20 3.22
N ILE A 80 5.92 -10.98 3.21
CA ILE A 80 7.08 -10.78 2.34
C ILE A 80 7.26 -12.10 1.57
N ALA A 81 7.35 -12.02 0.25
CA ALA A 81 7.63 -13.15 -0.61
C ALA A 81 8.95 -12.88 -1.35
N ILE A 82 9.92 -13.77 -1.14
CA ILE A 82 11.20 -13.76 -1.86
C ILE A 82 11.13 -14.92 -2.85
N VAL A 83 11.32 -14.62 -4.14
CA VAL A 83 11.25 -15.61 -5.23
C VAL A 83 12.52 -15.55 -6.06
N SER A 84 13.01 -16.71 -6.50
CA SER A 84 14.12 -16.76 -7.46
C SER A 84 13.69 -16.24 -8.83
N SER A 85 14.64 -15.81 -9.66
CA SER A 85 14.36 -15.36 -11.04
C SER A 85 13.77 -16.46 -11.94
N GLU A 86 13.91 -17.73 -11.54
CA GLU A 86 13.31 -18.88 -12.23
C GLU A 86 11.87 -19.18 -11.74
N GLY A 87 11.39 -18.46 -10.72
CA GLY A 87 10.04 -18.58 -10.19
C GLY A 87 9.82 -19.74 -9.22
N THR A 88 10.88 -20.41 -8.78
CA THR A 88 10.85 -21.40 -7.69
C THR A 88 11.21 -20.79 -6.35
#